data_AF-A0A924F6S6-F1
#
_entry.id   AF-A0A924F6S6-F1
#
_cell.length_a   1.000
_cell.length_b   1.000
_cell.length_c   1.000
_cell.angle_alpha   90.00
_cell.angle_beta   90.00
_cell.angle_gamma   90.00
#
_symmetry.space_group_name_H-M   'P 1'
#
loop_
_entity.id
_entity.type
_entity.pdbx_description
1 polymer ?
#
loop_
_entity_poly.entity_id
_entity_poly.type
_entity_poly.pdbx_seq_one_letter_code
_entity_poly.pdbx_strand_id
1 'polypeptide(L)'
;MQANIIENSIQLEFVASFSMHLENIYGLYVKRKDFKQRDRYTHLIAHIQEVSFELAYEKYKQISLADTDIALFTEPMIRKAKRLARIDMGLPLIFDDYDNE
;
A
#
# COMPACT_ATOMS: atom_id res chain seq x y z
N MET A 1 0.00 9.99 -10.79
CA MET A 1 -0.42 8.58 -10.98
C MET A 1 -1.79 8.57 -11.61
N GLN A 2 -2.00 7.81 -12.69
CA GLN A 2 -3.36 7.49 -13.14
C GLN A 2 -4.10 6.91 -11.95
N ALA A 3 -5.29 7.44 -11.66
CA ALA A 3 -6.16 6.91 -10.63
C ALA A 3 -6.52 5.48 -11.02
N ASN A 4 -5.81 4.50 -10.46
CA ASN A 4 -6.24 3.11 -10.52
C ASN A 4 -7.63 3.10 -9.88
N ILE A 5 -8.65 2.86 -10.70
CA ILE A 5 -10.01 2.68 -10.22
C ILE A 5 -9.94 1.41 -9.36
N ILE A 6 -10.20 1.56 -8.06
CA ILE A 6 -10.35 0.43 -7.15
C ILE A 6 -11.81 -0.01 -7.26
N GLU A 7 -12.03 -1.24 -7.74
CA GLU A 7 -13.33 -1.78 -8.13
C GLU A 7 -13.81 -2.90 -7.20
N ASN A 8 -12.92 -3.48 -6.38
CA ASN A 8 -13.26 -4.57 -5.47
C ASN A 8 -12.32 -4.63 -4.25
N SER A 9 -12.71 -5.45 -3.26
CA SER A 9 -11.97 -5.60 -2.00
C SER A 9 -10.54 -6.12 -2.18
N ILE A 10 -10.28 -6.98 -3.18
CA ILE A 10 -8.92 -7.51 -3.43
C ILE A 10 -8.00 -6.38 -3.92
N GLN A 11 -8.47 -5.57 -4.87
CA GLN A 11 -7.71 -4.41 -5.33
C GLN A 11 -7.49 -3.40 -4.20
N LEU A 12 -8.49 -3.20 -3.34
CA LEU A 12 -8.40 -2.31 -2.19
C LEU A 12 -7.38 -2.81 -1.15
N GLU A 13 -7.40 -4.10 -0.83
CA GLU A 13 -6.45 -4.73 0.09
C GLU A 13 -5.02 -4.66 -0.46
N PHE A 14 -4.86 -4.82 -1.77
CA PHE A 14 -3.56 -4.63 -2.42
C PHE A 14 -3.04 -3.20 -2.26
N VAL A 15 -3.88 -2.19 -2.54
CA VAL A 15 -3.48 -0.80 -2.39
C VAL A 15 -3.15 -0.48 -0.92
N ALA A 16 -3.97 -0.95 0.02
CA ALA A 16 -3.72 -0.75 1.45
C ALA A 16 -2.41 -1.39 1.91
N SER A 17 -2.16 -2.64 1.50
CA SER A 17 -0.92 -3.37 1.80
C SER A 17 0.30 -2.71 1.17
N PHE A 18 0.16 -2.26 -0.09
CA PHE A 18 1.20 -1.51 -0.79
C PHE A 18 1.56 -0.21 -0.05
N SER A 19 0.57 0.61 0.30
CA SER A 19 0.81 1.88 1.02
C SER A 19 1.43 1.66 2.39
N MET A 20 1.00 0.62 3.13
CA MET A 20 1.60 0.23 4.40
C MET A 20 3.11 -0.09 4.24
N HIS A 21 3.48 -0.90 3.24
CA HIS A 21 4.87 -1.25 2.99
C HIS A 21 5.70 -0.07 2.50
N LEU A 22 5.10 0.80 1.71
CA LEU A 22 5.76 2.00 1.20
C LEU A 22 6.16 2.95 2.35
N GLU A 23 5.25 3.17 3.30
CA GLU A 23 5.52 3.95 4.52
C GLU A 23 6.59 3.27 5.39
N ASN A 24 6.55 1.95 5.55
CA ASN A 24 7.58 1.21 6.30
C ASN A 24 8.99 1.42 5.69
N ILE A 25 9.10 1.29 4.36
CA ILE A 25 10.38 1.44 3.65
C ILE A 25 10.89 2.89 3.77
N TYR A 26 10.01 3.87 3.59
CA TYR A 26 10.38 5.27 3.72
C TYR A 26 10.77 5.63 5.15
N GLY A 27 10.03 5.19 6.15
CA GLY A 27 10.36 5.40 7.56
C GLY A 27 11.75 4.88 7.92
N LEU A 28 12.14 3.72 7.38
CA LEU A 28 13.51 3.19 7.53
C LEU A 28 14.55 4.08 6.83
N TYR A 29 14.26 4.56 5.61
CA TYR A 29 15.17 5.41 4.84
C TYR A 29 15.43 6.76 5.53
N VAL A 30 14.38 7.45 5.98
CA VAL A 30 14.50 8.76 6.64
C VAL A 30 14.71 8.68 8.15
N LYS A 31 14.91 7.47 8.71
CA LYS A 31 15.06 7.19 10.15
C LYS A 31 13.93 7.79 11.01
N ARG A 32 12.71 7.83 10.47
CA ARG A 32 11.52 8.30 11.21
C ARG A 32 11.07 7.25 12.23
N LYS A 33 10.47 7.74 13.31
CA LYS A 33 9.87 6.92 14.38
C LYS A 33 8.34 7.02 14.44
N ASP A 34 7.74 7.90 13.64
CA ASP A 34 6.28 8.04 13.55
C ASP A 34 5.77 7.18 12.38
N PHE A 35 5.00 6.14 12.70
CA PHE A 35 4.44 5.17 11.76
C PHE A 35 2.90 5.21 11.76
N LYS A 36 2.28 6.33 12.14
CA LYS A 36 0.81 6.44 12.21
C LYS A 36 0.11 6.06 10.90
N GLN A 37 0.70 6.38 9.74
CA GLN A 37 0.12 5.97 8.45
C GLN A 37 0.13 4.46 8.26
N ARG A 38 1.24 3.80 8.57
CA ARG A 38 1.32 2.34 8.58
C ARG A 38 0.22 1.74 9.46
N ASP A 39 0.06 2.24 10.69
CA ASP A 39 -0.95 1.70 11.61
C ASP A 39 -2.39 1.92 11.08
N ARG A 40 -2.67 3.06 10.44
CA ARG A 40 -3.94 3.31 9.75
C ARG A 40 -4.19 2.28 8.64
N TYR A 41 -3.18 1.97 7.83
CA TYR A 41 -3.28 0.97 6.78
C TYR A 41 -3.41 -0.45 7.30
N THR A 42 -2.70 -0.82 8.38
CA THR A 42 -2.89 -2.11 9.05
C THR A 42 -4.33 -2.29 9.54
N HIS A 43 -4.91 -1.26 10.17
CA HIS A 43 -6.32 -1.28 10.58
C HIS A 43 -7.30 -1.27 9.40
N LEU A 44 -6.92 -0.71 8.24
CA LEU A 44 -7.73 -0.78 7.03
C LEU A 44 -7.75 -2.20 6.46
N ILE A 45 -6.60 -2.89 6.40
CA ILE A 45 -6.50 -4.27 5.90
C ILE A 45 -7.40 -5.21 6.70
N ALA A 46 -7.32 -5.17 8.03
CA ALA A 46 -8.22 -5.95 8.89
C ALA A 46 -9.70 -5.61 8.64
N HIS A 47 -10.00 -4.32 8.47
CA HIS A 47 -11.37 -3.87 8.22
C HIS A 47 -11.93 -4.37 6.88
N ILE A 48 -11.12 -4.38 5.81
CA ILE A 48 -11.53 -4.87 4.49
C ILE A 48 -12.04 -6.31 4.56
N GLN A 49 -11.47 -7.13 5.46
CA GLN A 49 -11.85 -8.53 5.63
C GLN A 49 -13.17 -8.72 6.39
N GLU A 50 -13.65 -7.67 7.07
CA GLU A 50 -14.82 -7.73 7.97
C GLU A 50 -16.07 -7.02 7.42
N VAL A 51 -15.92 -6.11 6.44
CA VAL A 51 -17.03 -5.27 5.95
C VAL A 51 -17.22 -5.32 4.43
N SER A 52 -18.28 -4.68 3.94
CA SER A 52 -18.49 -4.53 2.51
C SER A 52 -17.43 -3.66 1.86
N PHE A 53 -17.22 -3.86 0.55
CA PHE A 53 -16.28 -3.08 -0.24
C PHE A 53 -16.53 -1.57 -0.11
N GLU A 54 -17.78 -1.13 -0.17
CA GLU A 54 -18.15 0.29 -0.12
C GLU A 54 -17.72 0.94 1.20
N LEU A 55 -17.97 0.26 2.33
CA LEU A 55 -17.60 0.76 3.66
C LEU A 55 -16.07 0.83 3.81
N ALA A 56 -15.38 -0.22 3.39
CA ALA A 56 -13.93 -0.23 3.40
C ALA A 56 -13.33 0.85 2.48
N TYR A 57 -13.93 1.07 1.32
CA TYR A 57 -13.48 2.06 0.35
C TYR A 57 -13.67 3.50 0.86
N GLU A 58 -14.77 3.80 1.56
CA GLU A 58 -14.94 5.09 2.23
C GLU A 58 -13.88 5.32 3.32
N LYS A 59 -13.57 4.29 4.12
CA LYS A 59 -12.48 4.38 5.10
C LYS A 59 -11.13 4.60 4.44
N TYR A 60 -10.86 3.92 3.32
CA TYR A 60 -9.65 4.13 2.53
C TYR A 60 -9.51 5.57 2.06
N LYS A 61 -10.56 6.18 1.49
CA LYS A 61 -10.53 7.59 1.04
C LYS A 61 -10.11 8.54 2.16
N GLN A 62 -10.62 8.32 3.38
CA GLN A 62 -10.27 9.13 4.55
C GLN A 62 -8.79 8.97 4.93
N ILE A 63 -8.25 7.75 4.85
CA ILE A 63 -6.85 7.46 5.14
C ILE A 63 -5.94 8.06 4.07
N SER A 64 -6.25 7.85 2.78
CA SER A 64 -5.43 8.32 1.65
C SER A 64 -5.30 9.84 1.57
N LEU A 65 -6.27 10.59 2.13
CA LEU A 65 -6.17 12.05 2.23
C LEU A 65 -5.10 12.50 3.23
N ALA A 66 -4.70 11.63 4.16
CA ALA A 66 -3.70 11.90 5.19
C ALA A 66 -2.33 11.27 4.88
N ASP A 67 -2.13 10.82 3.64
CA ASP A 67 -0.95 10.08 3.20
C ASP A 67 0.26 10.96 2.88
N THR A 68 1.42 10.32 2.97
CA THR A 68 2.71 10.89 2.57
C THR A 68 2.73 11.02 1.04
N ASP A 69 3.17 12.19 0.55
CA ASP A 69 3.22 12.46 -0.89
C ASP A 69 4.03 11.39 -1.64
N ILE A 70 3.42 10.80 -2.68
CA ILE A 70 4.03 9.75 -3.48
C ILE A 70 5.32 10.19 -4.17
N ALA A 71 5.51 11.50 -4.38
CA ALA A 71 6.74 12.07 -4.91
C ALA A 71 7.97 11.82 -4.02
N LEU A 72 7.77 11.42 -2.76
CA LEU A 72 8.84 11.12 -1.81
C LEU A 72 9.44 9.71 -1.96
N PHE A 73 8.84 8.85 -2.80
CA PHE A 73 9.31 7.47 -2.96
C PHE A 73 10.01 7.26 -4.29
N THR A 74 11.16 6.57 -4.23
CA THR A 74 11.91 6.18 -5.43
C THR A 74 11.32 4.93 -6.09
N GLU A 75 11.59 4.73 -7.37
CA GLU A 75 11.12 3.54 -8.09
C GLU A 75 11.54 2.21 -7.42
N PRO A 76 12.77 2.03 -6.91
CA PRO A 76 13.14 0.83 -6.15
C PRO A 76 12.28 0.63 -4.89
N MET A 77 11.89 1.70 -4.19
CA MET A 77 11.01 1.60 -3.02
C MET A 77 9.61 1.16 -3.41
N ILE A 78 9.09 1.72 -4.51
CA ILE A 78 7.78 1.36 -5.07
C ILE A 78 7.77 -0.11 -5.49
N ARG A 79 8.79 -0.58 -6.23
CA ARG A 79 8.91 -1.99 -6.64
C ARG A 79 8.97 -2.91 -5.43
N LYS A 80 9.80 -2.58 -4.43
CA LYS A 80 9.91 -3.36 -3.20
C LYS A 80 8.59 -3.40 -2.42
N ALA A 81 7.89 -2.28 -2.26
CA ALA A 81 6.59 -2.22 -1.59
C ALA A 81 5.53 -3.07 -2.32
N LYS A 82 5.47 -3.00 -3.66
CA LYS A 82 4.58 -3.83 -4.47
C LYS A 82 4.86 -5.32 -4.26
N ARG A 83 6.15 -5.72 -4.27
CA ARG A 83 6.56 -7.10 -4.03
C ARG A 83 6.11 -7.59 -2.65
N LEU A 84 6.33 -6.79 -1.61
CA LEU A 84 5.92 -7.14 -0.24
C LEU A 84 4.40 -7.28 -0.12
N ALA A 85 3.62 -6.36 -0.71
CA ALA A 85 2.16 -6.46 -0.70
C ALA A 85 1.65 -7.74 -1.38
N ARG A 86 2.27 -8.17 -2.49
CA ARG A 86 1.91 -9.43 -3.15
C ARG A 86 2.22 -10.64 -2.28
N ILE A 87 3.37 -10.65 -1.60
CA ILE A 87 3.75 -11.73 -0.69
C ILE A 87 2.73 -11.86 0.45
N ASP A 88 2.40 -10.76 1.11
CA ASP A 88 1.45 -10.76 2.23
C ASP A 88 0.06 -11.28 1.83
N MET A 89 -0.37 -10.97 0.60
CA MET A 89 -1.66 -11.42 0.07
C MET A 89 -1.61 -12.79 -0.63
N GLY A 90 -0.44 -13.45 -0.70
CA GLY A 90 -0.29 -14.72 -1.42
C GLY A 90 -0.48 -14.61 -2.94
N LEU A 91 -0.29 -13.41 -3.51
CA LEU A 91 -0.42 -13.16 -4.95
C LEU A 91 0.86 -13.55 -5.72
N PRO A 92 0.75 -13.95 -7.00
CA PRO A 92 1.92 -14.24 -7.83
C PRO A 92 2.86 -13.04 -7.92
N LEU A 93 4.17 -13.28 -7.76
CA LEU A 93 5.18 -12.26 -8.00
C LEU A 93 5.21 -11.92 -9.49
N ILE A 94 5.17 -10.63 -9.81
CA ILE A 94 5.48 -10.14 -11.14
C ILE A 94 6.96 -9.79 -11.11
N PHE A 95 7.75 -10.46 -11.94
CA PHE A 95 9.12 -10.05 -12.23
C PHE A 95 9.01 -9.04 -13.37
N ASP A 96 9.26 -7.77 -13.09
CA ASP A 96 9.42 -6.79 -14.16
C ASP A 96 10.76 -7.11 -14.86
N ASP A 97 10.78 -7.19 -16.19
CA ASP A 97 11.94 -7.60 -17.02
C ASP A 97 13.21 -6.72 -16.87
N TYR A 98 13.22 -5.79 -15.92
CA TYR A 98 14.33 -4.87 -15.62
C TYR A 98 15.20 -5.32 -14.42
N ASP A 99 15.02 -6.53 -13.91
CA ASP A 99 15.95 -7.15 -12.94
C ASP A 99 17.23 -7.71 -13.62
N ASN A 100 17.42 -7.47 -14.92
CA ASN A 100 18.71 -7.65 -15.61
C ASN A 100 19.39 -6.28 -15.82
N GLU A 101 20.08 -5.78 -14.79
CA GLU A 101 21.34 -5.01 -14.91
C GLU A 101 22.00 -4.79 -13.54
#